data_AF-A0A5E4HM26-F1
#
_entry.id   AF-A0A5E4HM26-F1
#
_cell.length_a   1.000
_cell.length_b   1.000
_cell.length_c   1.000
_cell.angle_alpha   90.00
_cell.angle_beta   90.00
_cell.angle_gamma   90.00
#
_symmetry.space_group_name_H-M   'P 1'
#
loop_
_entity.id
_entity.type
_entity.pdbx_description
1 polymer ?
#
loop_
_entity_poly.entity_id
_entity_poly.type
_entity_poly.pdbx_seq_one_letter_code
_entity_poly.pdbx_strand_id
1 'polypeptide(L)'
;MPNKPILPLTKAMQDRIVANVLKACNDITALNSTGYNFLYLASGFIAHYSRAGFMDYYRIPGTLTLDITRNVSANMWTNFRPGEQHYDYYMSKAEVYRRILKGLGLECPTTAY
;
A
#
# COMPACT_ATOMS: atom_id res chain seq x y z
N MET A 1 8.64 23.04 14.37
CA MET A 1 7.49 23.07 13.44
C MET A 1 6.34 22.34 14.13
N PRO A 2 5.12 22.89 14.24
CA PRO A 2 4.01 22.12 14.80
C PRO A 2 3.79 20.87 13.96
N ASN A 3 3.77 19.71 14.62
CA ASN A 3 3.64 18.41 13.97
C ASN A 3 2.24 18.34 13.35
N LYS A 4 2.13 18.38 12.02
CA LYS A 4 0.83 18.30 11.33
C LYS A 4 0.19 16.95 11.67
N PRO A 5 -1.06 16.90 12.17
CA PRO A 5 -1.71 15.64 12.49
C PRO A 5 -1.85 14.79 11.24
N ILE A 6 -1.47 13.51 11.35
CA ILE A 6 -1.62 12.53 10.28
C ILE A 6 -3.07 12.06 10.31
N LEU A 7 -3.82 12.45 9.26
CA LEU A 7 -5.24 12.15 9.12
C LEU A 7 -5.45 10.85 8.35
N PRO A 8 -6.55 10.11 8.61
CA PRO A 8 -6.93 8.94 7.83
C PRO A 8 -7.07 9.25 6.34
N LEU A 9 -6.76 8.26 5.50
CA LEU A 9 -6.95 8.36 4.07
C LEU A 9 -8.45 8.43 3.77
N THR A 10 -8.88 9.50 3.11
CA THR A 10 -10.26 9.62 2.62
C THR A 10 -10.56 8.54 1.59
N LYS A 11 -11.83 8.14 1.44
CA LYS A 11 -12.25 7.14 0.45
C LYS A 11 -11.77 7.45 -0.98
N ALA A 12 -11.83 8.73 -1.39
CA ALA A 12 -11.34 9.16 -2.69
C ALA A 12 -9.82 9.01 -2.85
N MET A 13 -9.03 9.19 -1.78
CA MET A 13 -7.60 8.91 -1.80
C MET A 13 -7.35 7.42 -1.91
N GLN A 14 -8.06 6.60 -1.13
CA GLN A 14 -7.96 5.15 -1.17
C GLN A 14 -8.28 4.62 -2.58
N ASP A 15 -9.38 5.08 -3.19
CA ASP A 15 -9.80 4.69 -4.54
C ASP A 15 -8.71 4.98 -5.59
N ARG A 16 -8.07 6.15 -5.51
CA ARG A 16 -6.97 6.54 -6.42
C ARG A 16 -5.72 5.69 -6.21
N ILE A 17 -5.34 5.42 -4.97
CA ILE A 17 -4.19 4.57 -4.64
C ILE A 17 -4.42 3.15 -5.18
N VAL A 18 -5.55 2.53 -4.82
CA VAL A 18 -5.90 1.17 -5.24
C VAL A 18 -5.89 1.07 -6.76
N ALA A 19 -6.58 1.97 -7.46
CA ALA A 19 -6.65 1.93 -8.92
C ALA A 19 -5.28 2.09 -9.58
N ASN A 20 -4.39 2.93 -9.04
CA ASN A 20 -3.05 3.10 -9.61
C ASN A 20 -2.15 1.90 -9.33
N VAL A 21 -2.17 1.34 -8.12
CA VAL A 21 -1.34 0.17 -7.78
C VAL A 21 -1.78 -1.05 -8.57
N LEU A 22 -3.09 -1.30 -8.74
CA LEU A 22 -3.59 -2.40 -9.56
C LEU A 22 -3.16 -2.26 -11.02
N LYS A 23 -3.22 -1.05 -11.59
CA LYS A 23 -2.68 -0.79 -12.93
C LYS A 23 -1.17 -1.08 -12.98
N ALA A 24 -0.41 -0.65 -11.97
CA ALA A 24 1.02 -0.88 -11.86
C ALA A 24 1.41 -2.37 -11.74
N CYS A 25 0.54 -3.18 -11.13
CA CYS A 25 0.74 -4.63 -11.05
C CYS A 25 0.68 -5.31 -12.43
N ASN A 26 -0.12 -4.77 -13.36
CA ASN A 26 -0.19 -5.25 -14.74
C ASN A 26 0.87 -4.60 -15.64
N ASP A 27 1.09 -3.29 -15.46
CA ASP A 27 2.06 -2.51 -16.20
C ASP A 27 2.72 -1.49 -15.26
N ILE A 28 3.96 -1.77 -14.87
CA ILE A 28 4.70 -0.93 -13.93
C ILE A 28 4.86 0.52 -14.42
N THR A 29 4.79 0.76 -15.74
CA THR A 29 4.88 2.10 -16.32
C THR A 29 3.70 3.01 -15.95
N ALA A 30 2.58 2.41 -15.56
CA ALA A 30 1.41 3.12 -15.07
C ALA A 30 1.56 3.64 -13.63
N LEU A 31 2.63 3.27 -12.90
CA LEU A 31 2.82 3.71 -11.51
C LEU A 31 3.03 5.23 -11.44
N ASN A 32 2.11 5.92 -10.76
CA ASN A 32 2.20 7.36 -10.55
C ASN A 32 2.66 7.69 -9.11
N SER A 33 2.83 8.98 -8.80
CA SER A 33 3.30 9.40 -7.47
C SER A 33 2.38 8.98 -6.33
N THR A 34 1.08 8.88 -6.57
CA THR A 34 0.10 8.47 -5.55
C THR A 34 0.30 7.00 -5.15
N GLY A 35 0.39 6.09 -6.12
CA GLY A 35 0.65 4.67 -5.86
C GLY A 35 2.05 4.45 -5.31
N TYR A 36 3.05 5.12 -5.90
CA TYR A 36 4.44 5.03 -5.45
C TYR A 36 4.62 5.45 -4.00
N ASN A 37 4.09 6.62 -3.59
CA ASN A 37 4.24 7.10 -2.22
C ASN A 37 3.59 6.15 -1.21
N PHE A 38 2.51 5.47 -1.59
CA PHE A 38 1.90 4.46 -0.73
C PHE A 38 2.80 3.23 -0.56
N LEU A 39 3.29 2.66 -1.68
CA LEU A 39 4.15 1.47 -1.67
C LEU A 39 5.51 1.74 -1.00
N TYR A 40 6.08 2.91 -1.24
CA TYR A 40 7.33 3.36 -0.62
C TYR A 40 7.23 3.43 0.92
N LEU A 41 6.04 3.71 1.46
CA LEU A 41 5.75 3.75 2.90
C LEU A 41 5.15 2.45 3.43
N ALA A 42 5.08 1.40 2.61
CA ALA A 42 4.64 0.07 2.99
C ALA A 42 5.86 -0.80 3.34
N SER A 43 5.68 -1.74 4.25
CA SER A 43 6.72 -2.66 4.69
C SER A 43 7.09 -3.64 3.57
N GLY A 44 8.39 -3.91 3.41
CA GLY A 44 8.90 -4.94 2.51
C GLY A 44 9.06 -4.55 1.04
N PHE A 45 8.90 -3.26 0.72
CA PHE A 45 9.22 -2.72 -0.60
C PHE A 45 10.61 -2.06 -0.59
N ILE A 46 11.33 -2.17 -1.70
CA ILE A 46 12.63 -1.56 -1.86
C ILE A 46 12.55 -0.03 -1.77
N ALA A 47 13.41 0.56 -0.93
CA ALA A 47 13.47 2.00 -0.73
C ALA A 47 14.37 2.63 -1.80
N HIS A 48 13.78 3.00 -2.94
CA HIS A 48 14.47 3.83 -3.93
C HIS A 48 14.24 5.31 -3.66
N TYR A 49 15.25 6.14 -3.95
CA TYR A 49 15.15 7.60 -3.85
C TYR A 49 14.19 8.21 -4.90
N SER A 50 13.78 7.44 -5.92
CA SER A 50 12.91 7.91 -6.99
C SER A 50 11.92 6.85 -7.47
N ARG A 51 10.77 7.31 -7.98
CA ARG A 51 9.76 6.47 -8.63
C ARG A 51 10.32 5.69 -9.82
N ALA A 52 11.20 6.32 -10.61
CA ALA A 52 11.80 5.67 -11.78
C ALA A 52 12.65 4.46 -11.39
N GLY A 53 13.46 4.56 -10.32
CA GLY A 53 14.23 3.42 -9.81
C GLY A 53 13.35 2.29 -9.29
N PHE A 54 12.24 2.64 -8.62
CA PHE A 54 11.24 1.65 -8.19
C PHE A 54 10.60 0.93 -9.37
N MET A 55 10.24 1.66 -10.42
CA MET A 55 9.68 1.06 -11.63
C MET A 55 10.67 0.14 -12.34
N ASP A 56 11.95 0.52 -12.40
CA ASP A 56 12.99 -0.30 -13.00
C ASP A 56 13.21 -1.61 -12.22
N TYR A 57 13.19 -1.55 -10.88
CA TYR A 57 13.28 -2.75 -10.04
C TYR A 57 12.14 -3.75 -10.32
N TYR A 58 10.90 -3.25 -10.43
CA TYR A 58 9.72 -4.07 -10.69
C TYR A 58 9.37 -4.21 -12.18
N ARG A 59 10.33 -3.98 -13.09
CA ARG A 59 10.10 -4.07 -14.54
C ARG A 59 9.71 -5.45 -15.03
N ILE A 60 10.07 -6.49 -14.29
CA ILE A 60 9.71 -7.87 -14.60
C ILE A 60 8.24 -8.09 -14.20
N PRO A 61 7.35 -8.46 -15.15
CA PRO A 61 5.93 -8.66 -14.86
C PRO A 61 5.69 -9.61 -13.68
N GLY A 62 4.72 -9.26 -12.82
CA GLY A 62 4.33 -10.07 -11.67
C GLY A 62 5.22 -9.94 -10.42
N THR A 63 6.42 -9.35 -10.51
CA THR A 63 7.30 -9.17 -9.34
C THR A 63 6.70 -8.22 -8.30
N LEU A 64 6.07 -7.12 -8.72
CA LEU A 64 5.38 -6.21 -7.80
C LEU A 64 4.21 -6.91 -7.08
N THR A 65 3.40 -7.68 -7.81
CA THR A 65 2.29 -8.47 -7.25
C THR A 65 2.79 -9.48 -6.23
N LEU A 66 3.91 -10.14 -6.52
CA LEU A 66 4.52 -11.11 -5.63
C LEU A 66 4.94 -10.48 -4.30
N ASP A 67 5.58 -9.31 -4.33
CA ASP A 67 6.01 -8.63 -3.10
C ASP A 67 4.85 -7.99 -2.33
N ILE A 68 3.80 -7.51 -3.01
CA ILE A 68 2.52 -7.15 -2.37
C ILE A 68 1.95 -8.35 -1.61
N THR A 69 1.98 -9.53 -2.22
CA THR A 69 1.40 -10.74 -1.61
C THR A 69 2.24 -11.26 -0.45
N ARG A 70 3.57 -11.17 -0.54
CA ARG A 70 4.48 -11.64 0.52
C ARG A 70 4.45 -10.78 1.77
N ASN A 71 4.16 -9.48 1.63
CA ASN A 71 4.24 -8.53 2.73
C ASN A 71 2.88 -8.19 3.36
N VAL A 72 1.85 -9.01 3.12
CA VAL A 72 0.49 -8.79 3.61
C VAL A 72 0.45 -8.61 5.13
N SER A 73 1.03 -9.54 5.90
CA SER A 73 0.97 -9.52 7.36
C SER A 73 1.55 -8.24 7.96
N ALA A 74 2.69 -7.78 7.45
CA ALA A 74 3.35 -6.55 7.89
C ALA A 74 2.57 -5.28 7.51
N ASN A 75 1.73 -5.33 6.48
CA ASN A 75 0.95 -4.21 5.97
C ASN A 75 -0.54 -4.27 6.35
N MET A 76 -0.93 -5.13 7.29
CA MET A 76 -2.23 -5.03 7.95
C MET A 76 -2.21 -4.10 9.17
N TRP A 77 -1.02 -3.72 9.66
CA TRP A 77 -0.82 -2.83 10.81
C TRP A 77 -1.65 -3.22 12.04
N THR A 78 -1.84 -4.52 12.28
CA THR A 78 -2.65 -5.07 13.38
C THR A 78 -2.06 -4.79 14.76
N ASN A 79 -0.84 -4.27 14.83
CA ASN A 79 -0.20 -3.83 16.06
C ASN A 79 -0.79 -2.52 16.61
N PHE A 80 -1.51 -1.73 15.80
CA PHE A 80 -2.19 -0.51 16.27
C PHE A 80 -3.54 -0.84 16.89
N ARG A 81 -3.78 -0.32 18.10
CA ARG A 81 -5.00 -0.59 18.89
C ARG A 81 -5.97 0.60 18.87
N PRO A 82 -7.29 0.36 18.98
CA PRO A 82 -8.27 1.44 19.09
C PRO A 82 -7.91 2.41 20.24
N GLY A 83 -7.89 3.70 19.93
CA GLY A 83 -7.50 4.77 20.87
C GLY A 83 -6.02 5.14 20.85
N GLU A 84 -5.15 4.38 20.18
CA GLU A 84 -3.75 4.77 19.98
C GLU A 84 -3.59 5.91 18.98
N GLN A 85 -2.50 6.66 19.14
CA GLN A 85 -2.15 7.74 18.23
C GLN A 85 -1.98 7.17 16.81
N HIS A 86 -2.71 7.76 15.85
CA HIS A 86 -2.72 7.38 14.43
C HIS A 86 -3.39 6.05 14.09
N TYR A 87 -4.11 5.41 15.02
CA TYR A 87 -4.85 4.16 14.76
C TYR A 87 -5.68 4.23 13.46
N ASP A 88 -6.56 5.24 13.34
CA ASP A 88 -7.45 5.38 12.17
C ASP A 88 -6.68 5.58 10.86
N TYR A 89 -5.50 6.22 10.92
CA TYR A 89 -4.64 6.36 9.76
C TYR A 89 -4.10 5.02 9.28
N TYR A 90 -3.53 4.23 10.18
CA TYR A 90 -3.00 2.91 9.82
C TYR A 90 -4.10 1.94 9.41
N MET A 91 -5.28 2.00 10.04
CA MET A 91 -6.43 1.20 9.60
C MET A 91 -6.91 1.61 8.21
N SER A 92 -6.88 2.91 7.87
CA SER A 92 -7.19 3.38 6.51
C SER A 92 -6.15 2.93 5.48
N LYS A 93 -4.86 2.81 5.86
CA LYS A 93 -3.82 2.22 5.00
C LYS A 93 -4.04 0.71 4.83
N ALA A 94 -4.38 0.00 5.91
CA ALA A 94 -4.67 -1.43 5.89
C ALA A 94 -5.78 -1.70 4.88
N GLU A 95 -6.84 -0.89 4.92
CA GLU A 95 -7.97 -0.99 3.98
C GLU A 95 -7.54 -0.83 2.52
N VAL A 96 -6.67 0.14 2.19
CA VAL A 96 -6.09 0.25 0.84
C VAL A 96 -5.40 -1.04 0.44
N TYR A 97 -4.59 -1.62 1.33
CA TYR A 97 -3.87 -2.86 1.06
C TYR A 97 -4.81 -4.04 0.83
N ARG A 98 -5.85 -4.20 1.68
CA ARG A 98 -6.90 -5.23 1.49
C ARG A 98 -7.59 -5.11 0.15
N ARG A 99 -7.91 -3.88 -0.26
CA ARG A 99 -8.57 -3.61 -1.54
C ARG A 99 -7.66 -3.90 -2.74
N ILE A 100 -6.35 -3.69 -2.61
CA ILE A 100 -5.37 -4.12 -3.62
C ILE A 100 -5.37 -5.64 -3.72
N LEU A 101 -5.26 -6.37 -2.61
CA LEU A 101 -5.28 -7.83 -2.60
C LEU A 101 -6.56 -8.38 -3.24
N LYS A 102 -7.72 -7.84 -2.85
CA LYS A 102 -9.02 -8.20 -3.44
C LYS A 102 -9.05 -7.94 -4.95
N GLY A 103 -8.51 -6.81 -5.40
CA GLY A 103 -8.41 -6.48 -6.83
C GLY A 103 -7.48 -7.40 -7.62
N LEU A 104 -6.55 -8.07 -6.95
CA LEU A 104 -5.67 -9.11 -7.51
C LEU A 104 -6.28 -10.52 -7.43
N GLY A 105 -7.51 -10.65 -6.91
CA GLY A 105 -8.17 -11.95 -6.71
C GLY A 105 -7.61 -12.75 -5.53
N LEU A 106 -6.89 -12.11 -4.61
CA LEU A 106 -6.29 -12.75 -3.44
C LEU A 106 -7.18 -12.58 -2.22
N GLU A 107 -7.31 -13.64 -1.43
CA GLU A 107 -7.96 -13.56 -0.14
C GLU A 107 -7.06 -12.78 0.83
N CYS A 108 -7.60 -11.70 1.39
CA CYS A 108 -6.98 -11.06 2.53
C CYS A 108 -7.16 -11.99 3.73
N PRO A 109 -6.12 -12.27 4.53
CA PRO A 109 -6.31 -12.94 5.81
C PRO A 109 -7.32 -12.12 6.61
N THR A 110 -8.50 -12.69 6.83
CA THR A 110 -9.47 -12.17 7.78
C THR A 110 -8.78 -12.23 9.13
N THR A 111 -8.62 -11.07 9.77
CA THR A 111 -8.05 -10.95 11.11
C THR A 111 -8.76 -11.93 12.03
N ALA A 112 -8.08 -13.00 12.41
CA ALA A 112 -8.40 -13.80 13.57
C ALA A 112 -7.59 -13.26 14.76
N TYR A 113 -8.32 -13.04 15.86
CA TYR A 113 -7.92 -12.67 17.22
C TYR A 113 -7.78 -11.16 17.50
#